data_AF-A0A9J6GJ31-F1
#
_entry.id   AF-A0A9J6GJ31-F1
#
_cell.length_a   1.000
_cell.length_b   1.000
_cell.length_c   1.000
_cell.angle_alpha   90.00
_cell.angle_beta   90.00
_cell.angle_gamma   90.00
#
_symmetry.space_group_name_H-M   'P 1'
#
loop_
_entity.id
_entity.type
_entity.pdbx_description
1 polymer ?
#
loop_
_entity_poly.entity_id
_entity_poly.type
_entity_poly.pdbx_seq_one_letter_code
_entity_poly.pdbx_strand_id
1 'polypeptide(L)'
;MLLIKQSLGATIVSVTACLAGRCIICDFKYLSRDWRVVVVSAPTRAEERKVFFENIRATLDTDRIANLLGDFNRVCYARDNSSDTSYCHTSVLLLQEAATDYCLEDVGDTLLEAKNVEFTHFEGTSHAHLDRAYVSFDLLPECCDYAVTPVAFSGNCLVSFSLGGRKEKANQFNGRLWKMNSKLLQDEEFMTQVTEKIRREPGEQTDCASRWELFKQEVKMTALER
;
A
#
# COMPACT_ATOMS: atom_id res chain seq x y z
N MET A 1 -15.94 -14.88 1.00
CA MET A 1 -15.43 -16.28 0.92
C MET A 1 -13.94 -16.22 0.67
N LEU A 2 -13.14 -17.02 1.38
CA LEU A 2 -11.69 -17.12 1.17
C LEU A 2 -11.34 -18.57 0.82
N LEU A 3 -10.60 -18.76 -0.28
CA LEU A 3 -10.17 -20.08 -0.75
C LEU A 3 -8.64 -20.11 -0.80
N ILE A 4 -8.04 -21.11 -0.16
CA ILE A 4 -6.59 -21.33 -0.19
C ILE A 4 -6.33 -22.66 -0.88
N LYS A 5 -5.51 -22.63 -1.94
CA LYS A 5 -5.18 -23.83 -2.72
C LYS A 5 -4.36 -24.79 -1.85
N GLN A 6 -4.85 -26.01 -1.65
CA GLN A 6 -4.17 -27.02 -0.83
C GLN A 6 -2.74 -27.33 -1.31
N SER A 7 -2.52 -27.31 -2.63
CA SER A 7 -1.19 -27.57 -3.21
C SER A 7 -0.15 -26.50 -2.91
N LEU A 8 -0.53 -25.38 -2.30
CA LEU A 8 0.40 -24.33 -1.88
C LEU A 8 1.29 -24.81 -0.72
N GLY A 9 0.87 -25.84 0.04
CA GLY A 9 1.59 -26.27 1.25
C GLY A 9 1.47 -25.28 2.41
N ALA A 10 0.51 -24.35 2.34
CA ALA A 10 0.18 -23.47 3.46
C ALA A 10 -0.51 -24.27 4.58
N THR A 11 -0.09 -24.05 5.82
CA THR A 11 -0.71 -24.64 7.00
C THR A 11 -1.59 -23.61 7.67
N ILE A 12 -2.91 -23.82 7.63
CA ILE A 12 -3.88 -22.91 8.25
C ILE A 12 -3.74 -22.99 9.77
N VAL A 13 -3.58 -21.84 10.42
CA VAL A 13 -3.49 -21.71 11.89
C VAL A 13 -4.86 -21.37 12.47
N SER A 14 -5.54 -20.38 11.91
CA SER A 14 -6.88 -19.99 12.35
C SER A 14 -7.66 -19.28 11.25
N VAL A 15 -8.99 -19.37 11.32
CA VAL A 15 -9.92 -18.62 10.46
C VAL A 15 -11.02 -18.03 11.33
N THR A 16 -11.22 -16.72 11.24
CA THR A 16 -12.22 -16.00 12.03
C THR A 16 -13.05 -15.14 11.10
N ALA A 17 -14.37 -15.30 11.14
CA ALA A 17 -15.31 -14.35 10.54
C ALA A 17 -15.71 -13.31 11.59
N CYS A 18 -15.64 -12.03 11.23
CA CYS A 18 -15.98 -10.92 12.12
C CYS A 18 -16.72 -9.81 11.35
N LEU A 19 -17.05 -8.72 12.05
CA LEU A 19 -17.76 -7.56 11.49
C LEU A 19 -19.05 -7.97 10.75
N ALA A 20 -19.90 -8.76 11.42
CA ALA A 20 -21.14 -9.30 10.88
C ALA A 20 -20.97 -10.12 9.57
N GLY A 21 -19.84 -10.83 9.44
CA GLY A 21 -19.54 -11.67 8.27
C GLY A 21 -18.96 -10.92 7.08
N ARG A 22 -18.70 -9.61 7.23
CA ARG A 22 -18.08 -8.76 6.20
C ARG A 22 -16.56 -8.75 6.24
N CYS A 23 -15.96 -9.41 7.22
CA CYS A 23 -14.52 -9.56 7.33
C CYS A 23 -14.17 -11.01 7.67
N ILE A 24 -13.22 -11.58 6.93
CA ILE A 24 -12.65 -12.90 7.20
C ILE A 24 -11.16 -12.71 7.43
N ILE A 25 -10.67 -13.16 8.58
CA ILE A 25 -9.26 -13.16 8.93
C ILE A 25 -8.79 -14.60 8.84
N CYS A 26 -7.72 -14.85 8.10
CA CYS A 26 -7.07 -16.14 8.02
C CYS A 26 -5.59 -16.01 8.34
N ASP A 27 -5.16 -16.70 9.40
CA ASP A 27 -3.77 -16.82 9.76
C ASP A 27 -3.26 -18.18 9.28
N PHE A 28 -2.11 -18.18 8.62
CA PHE A 28 -1.49 -19.41 8.11
C PHE A 28 0.03 -19.29 8.08
N LYS A 29 0.69 -20.46 8.04
CA LYS A 29 2.14 -20.57 7.87
C LYS A 29 2.46 -20.99 6.44
N TYR A 30 3.38 -20.26 5.81
CA TYR A 30 3.87 -20.57 4.47
C TYR A 30 5.33 -20.11 4.34
N LEU A 31 6.19 -20.98 3.80
CA LEU A 31 7.65 -20.75 3.66
C LEU A 31 8.34 -20.27 4.96
N SER A 32 8.02 -20.91 6.08
CA SER A 32 8.53 -20.56 7.42
C SER A 32 8.22 -19.13 7.89
N ARG A 33 7.24 -18.47 7.26
CA ARG A 33 6.72 -17.17 7.66
C ARG A 33 5.28 -17.31 8.15
N ASP A 34 4.92 -16.43 9.07
CA ASP A 34 3.58 -16.30 9.62
C ASP A 34 2.82 -15.20 8.85
N TRP A 35 1.69 -15.58 8.25
CA TRP A 35 0.88 -14.72 7.39
C TRP A 35 -0.48 -14.46 8.02
N ARG A 36 -1.01 -13.28 7.75
CA ARG A 36 -2.42 -12.92 7.95
C ARG A 36 -2.98 -12.38 6.65
N VAL A 37 -4.10 -12.95 6.20
CA VAL A 37 -4.90 -12.39 5.11
C VAL A 37 -6.25 -11.99 5.67
N VAL A 38 -6.58 -10.71 5.50
CA VAL A 38 -7.85 -10.11 5.87
C VAL A 38 -8.62 -9.84 4.59
N VAL A 39 -9.78 -10.48 4.43
CA VAL A 39 -10.67 -10.27 3.28
C VAL A 39 -11.89 -9.49 3.73
N VAL A 40 -12.19 -8.39 3.05
CA VAL A 40 -13.29 -7.49 3.38
C VAL A 40 -14.37 -7.40 2.30
N SER A 41 -15.59 -7.12 2.76
CA SER A 41 -16.71 -6.67 1.95
C SER A 41 -17.41 -5.53 2.68
N ALA A 42 -16.90 -4.32 2.49
CA ALA A 42 -17.32 -3.15 3.24
C ALA A 42 -18.79 -2.78 2.97
N PRO A 43 -19.49 -2.16 3.93
CA PRO A 43 -20.86 -1.70 3.71
C PRO A 43 -21.01 -0.62 2.63
N THR A 44 -22.11 -0.67 1.88
CA THR A 44 -22.48 0.38 0.91
C THR A 44 -22.91 1.67 1.60
N ARG A 45 -23.55 1.58 2.77
CA ARG A 45 -24.00 2.73 3.58
C ARG A 45 -22.83 3.43 4.26
N ALA A 46 -22.79 4.75 4.15
CA ALA A 46 -21.68 5.59 4.62
C ALA A 46 -21.38 5.44 6.11
N GLU A 47 -22.40 5.51 6.96
CA GLU A 47 -22.24 5.40 8.43
C GLU A 47 -21.75 4.02 8.85
N GLU A 48 -22.35 2.96 8.30
CA GLU A 48 -21.94 1.58 8.57
C GLU A 48 -20.49 1.34 8.11
N ARG A 49 -20.09 1.91 6.97
CA ARG A 49 -18.73 1.78 6.44
C ARG A 49 -17.70 2.53 7.28
N LYS A 50 -18.05 3.70 7.81
CA LYS A 50 -17.17 4.44 8.73
C LYS A 50 -16.84 3.59 9.95
N VAL A 51 -17.87 3.06 10.63
CA VAL A 51 -17.71 2.17 11.79
C VAL A 51 -16.94 0.89 11.39
N PHE A 52 -17.18 0.36 10.19
CA PHE A 52 -16.44 -0.80 9.69
C PHE A 52 -14.93 -0.53 9.59
N PHE A 53 -14.51 0.60 9.02
CA PHE A 53 -13.09 0.94 8.91
C PHE A 53 -12.46 1.40 10.23
N GLU A 54 -13.22 1.95 11.18
CA GLU A 54 -12.71 2.17 12.54
C GLU A 54 -12.34 0.84 13.21
N ASN A 55 -13.17 -0.19 13.03
CA ASN A 55 -12.95 -1.50 13.65
C ASN A 55 -11.92 -2.38 12.91
N ILE A 56 -11.55 -2.05 11.67
CA ILE A 56 -10.62 -2.89 10.90
C ILE A 56 -9.20 -2.85 11.46
N ARG A 57 -8.82 -1.75 12.12
CA ARG A 57 -7.49 -1.57 12.73
C ARG A 57 -7.14 -2.71 13.69
N ALA A 58 -8.09 -3.12 14.53
CA ALA A 58 -7.90 -4.25 15.45
C ALA A 58 -7.60 -5.59 14.75
N THR A 59 -7.96 -5.74 13.47
CA THR A 59 -7.66 -6.95 12.68
C THR A 59 -6.25 -6.92 12.08
N LEU A 60 -5.73 -5.71 11.86
CA LEU A 60 -4.40 -5.45 11.28
C LEU A 60 -3.31 -5.38 12.34
N ASP A 61 -3.67 -5.18 13.61
CA ASP A 61 -2.74 -5.21 14.73
C ASP A 61 -2.19 -6.64 14.96
N THR A 62 -1.05 -6.93 14.36
CA THR A 62 -0.39 -8.23 14.40
C THR A 62 1.10 -8.13 14.08
N ASP A 63 1.86 -9.09 14.59
CA ASP A 63 3.26 -9.37 14.25
C ASP A 63 3.43 -10.20 12.96
N ARG A 64 2.32 -10.64 12.35
CA ARG A 64 2.30 -11.43 11.11
C ARG A 64 2.45 -10.55 9.88
N ILE A 65 2.85 -11.14 8.76
CA ILE A 65 2.82 -10.47 7.46
C ILE A 65 1.36 -10.31 7.04
N ALA A 66 0.85 -9.09 7.15
CA ALA A 66 -0.56 -8.77 6.92
C ALA A 66 -0.83 -8.34 5.47
N ASN A 67 -1.92 -8.85 4.92
CA ASN A 67 -2.46 -8.43 3.62
C ASN A 67 -3.96 -8.19 3.79
N LEU A 68 -4.46 -7.11 3.20
CA LEU A 68 -5.85 -6.68 3.29
C LEU A 68 -6.43 -6.57 1.87
N LEU A 69 -7.43 -7.39 1.57
CA LEU A 69 -7.95 -7.59 0.21
C LEU A 69 -9.48 -7.49 0.20
N GLY A 70 -10.06 -7.06 -0.92
CA GLY A 70 -11.49 -7.24 -1.18
C GLY A 70 -12.19 -5.98 -1.68
N ASP A 71 -13.50 -5.94 -1.47
CA ASP A 71 -14.37 -4.84 -1.91
C ASP A 71 -14.55 -3.82 -0.78
N PHE A 72 -14.04 -2.60 -0.99
CA PHE A 72 -14.09 -1.52 -0.02
C PHE A 72 -15.33 -0.63 -0.19
N ASN A 73 -16.16 -0.89 -1.21
CA ASN A 73 -17.38 -0.15 -1.55
C ASN A 73 -17.17 1.38 -1.59
N ARG A 74 -15.95 1.82 -1.90
CA ARG A 74 -15.61 3.23 -2.06
C ARG A 74 -14.39 3.50 -2.95
N VAL A 75 -14.55 4.54 -3.76
CA VAL A 75 -13.53 5.23 -4.55
C VAL A 75 -12.56 5.93 -3.60
N CYS A 76 -11.26 5.64 -3.67
CA CYS A 76 -10.26 6.25 -2.78
C CYS A 76 -9.61 7.51 -3.40
N TYR A 77 -9.47 7.55 -4.71
CA TYR A 77 -8.88 8.64 -5.46
C TYR A 77 -9.86 9.16 -6.52
N ALA A 78 -9.75 10.43 -6.91
CA ALA A 78 -10.62 11.01 -7.94
C ALA A 78 -10.58 10.23 -9.28
N ARG A 79 -9.42 9.67 -9.62
CA ARG A 79 -9.23 8.82 -10.81
C ARG A 79 -9.95 7.47 -10.74
N ASP A 80 -10.42 7.06 -9.56
CA ASP A 80 -11.07 5.76 -9.33
C ASP A 80 -12.55 5.78 -9.65
N ASN A 81 -13.08 6.87 -10.19
CA ASN A 81 -14.44 6.96 -10.69
C ASN A 81 -14.46 7.51 -12.13
N SER A 82 -15.54 7.23 -12.86
CA SER A 82 -15.81 7.87 -14.16
C SER A 82 -16.52 9.22 -14.06
N SER A 83 -16.79 9.71 -12.85
CA SER A 83 -17.63 10.89 -12.59
C SER A 83 -16.81 12.03 -11.98
N ASP A 84 -16.86 13.24 -12.54
CA ASP A 84 -16.10 14.43 -12.06
C ASP A 84 -16.38 14.89 -10.60
N THR A 85 -17.21 14.17 -9.85
CA THR A 85 -17.43 14.41 -8.43
C THR A 85 -16.26 13.88 -7.60
N SER A 86 -15.28 14.74 -7.38
CA SER A 86 -14.28 14.60 -6.32
C SER A 86 -14.99 14.71 -4.96
N TYR A 87 -15.27 13.58 -4.32
CA TYR A 87 -15.81 13.58 -2.95
C TYR A 87 -14.95 12.73 -2.02
N CYS A 88 -14.03 13.40 -1.33
CA CYS A 88 -13.27 12.81 -0.22
C CYS A 88 -14.22 12.60 0.96
N HIS A 89 -14.55 11.34 1.23
CA HIS A 89 -15.44 10.95 2.32
C HIS A 89 -14.59 10.49 3.51
N THR A 90 -14.97 10.82 4.75
CA THR A 90 -14.21 10.49 5.98
C THR A 90 -13.84 9.01 6.10
N SER A 91 -14.67 8.10 5.56
CA SER A 91 -14.39 6.66 5.52
C SER A 91 -13.13 6.30 4.71
N VAL A 92 -12.80 7.06 3.66
CA VAL A 92 -11.59 6.86 2.85
C VAL A 92 -10.36 7.25 3.63
N LEU A 93 -10.43 8.39 4.36
CA LEU A 93 -9.34 8.83 5.23
C LEU A 93 -9.04 7.77 6.29
N LEU A 94 -10.06 7.19 6.92
CA LEU A 94 -9.87 6.12 7.92
C LEU A 94 -9.18 4.89 7.34
N LEU A 95 -9.52 4.50 6.10
CA LEU A 95 -8.86 3.38 5.41
C LEU A 95 -7.40 3.71 5.07
N GLN A 96 -7.13 4.92 4.55
CA GLN A 96 -5.78 5.38 4.20
C GLN A 96 -4.89 5.52 5.43
N GLU A 97 -5.44 6.05 6.53
CA GLU A 97 -4.76 6.12 7.83
C GLU A 97 -4.46 4.71 8.34
N ALA A 98 -5.43 3.78 8.31
CA ALA A 98 -5.19 2.41 8.72
C ALA A 98 -4.10 1.74 7.85
N ALA A 99 -4.15 1.91 6.53
CA ALA A 99 -3.10 1.41 5.65
C ALA A 99 -1.73 2.00 6.01
N THR A 100 -1.66 3.31 6.26
CA THR A 100 -0.42 4.00 6.63
C THR A 100 0.13 3.51 7.97
N ASP A 101 -0.72 3.44 9.00
CA ASP A 101 -0.34 3.03 10.36
C ASP A 101 0.21 1.60 10.42
N TYR A 102 -0.33 0.71 9.60
CA TYR A 102 0.09 -0.70 9.52
C TYR A 102 1.05 -0.98 8.36
N CYS A 103 1.64 0.08 7.76
CA CYS A 103 2.59 -0.01 6.65
C CYS A 103 2.11 -0.90 5.49
N LEU A 104 0.85 -0.74 5.11
CA LEU A 104 0.22 -1.42 3.99
C LEU A 104 0.20 -0.51 2.76
N GLU A 105 0.54 -1.07 1.60
CA GLU A 105 0.64 -0.37 0.33
C GLU A 105 -0.36 -0.94 -0.67
N ASP A 106 -1.03 -0.05 -1.42
CA ASP A 106 -1.96 -0.44 -2.48
C ASP A 106 -1.18 -0.96 -3.69
N VAL A 107 -1.36 -2.25 -3.99
CA VAL A 107 -0.67 -2.94 -5.07
C VAL A 107 -1.08 -2.36 -6.43
N GLY A 108 -2.36 -2.04 -6.61
CA GLY A 108 -2.88 -1.48 -7.85
C GLY A 108 -2.31 -0.09 -8.11
N ASP A 109 -2.30 0.77 -7.09
CA ASP A 109 -1.74 2.13 -7.19
C ASP A 109 -0.22 2.12 -7.46
N THR A 110 0.50 1.14 -6.92
CA THR A 110 1.95 1.05 -7.10
C THR A 110 2.35 0.46 -8.46
N LEU A 111 1.64 -0.57 -8.91
CA LEU A 111 2.03 -1.32 -10.12
C LEU A 111 1.40 -0.77 -11.40
N LEU A 112 0.24 -0.12 -11.32
CA LEU A 112 -0.32 0.59 -12.46
C LEU A 112 0.41 1.90 -12.66
N GLU A 113 0.81 2.19 -13.90
CA GLU A 113 1.22 3.55 -14.23
C GLU A 113 0.07 4.50 -13.93
N ALA A 114 0.36 5.67 -13.35
CA ALA A 114 -0.60 6.64 -12.81
C ALA A 114 -1.72 7.11 -13.78
N LYS A 115 -1.70 6.68 -15.05
CA LYS A 115 -2.65 7.03 -16.10
C LYS A 115 -3.66 5.92 -16.45
N ASN A 116 -3.46 4.68 -15.98
CA ASN A 116 -4.32 3.54 -16.33
C ASN A 116 -5.05 3.03 -15.09
N VAL A 117 -6.14 3.69 -14.72
CA VAL A 117 -7.03 3.15 -13.68
C VAL A 117 -7.94 2.12 -14.33
N GLU A 118 -7.78 0.86 -13.92
CA GLU A 118 -8.66 -0.21 -14.33
C GLU A 118 -9.87 -0.26 -13.39
N PHE A 119 -11.05 0.15 -13.84
CA PHE A 119 -12.27 0.05 -13.03
C PHE A 119 -12.61 -1.40 -12.71
N THR A 120 -13.08 -1.64 -11.49
CA THR A 120 -13.43 -2.99 -11.02
C THR A 120 -14.93 -3.21 -10.95
N HIS A 121 -15.74 -2.16 -10.98
CA HIS A 121 -17.20 -2.24 -10.96
C HIS A 121 -17.81 -1.39 -12.08
N PHE A 122 -18.82 -1.95 -12.75
CA PHE A 122 -19.50 -1.33 -13.88
C PHE A 122 -21.02 -1.34 -13.67
N GLU A 123 -21.62 -0.17 -13.53
CA GLU A 123 -23.08 0.00 -13.40
C GLU A 123 -23.58 1.07 -14.38
N GLY A 124 -24.17 0.61 -15.50
CA GLY A 124 -24.62 1.51 -16.57
C GLY A 124 -23.47 2.35 -17.12
N THR A 125 -23.57 3.67 -17.00
CA THR A 125 -22.53 4.64 -17.42
C THR A 125 -21.55 5.01 -16.29
N SER A 126 -21.74 4.47 -15.09
CA SER A 126 -20.88 4.71 -13.94
C SER A 126 -19.88 3.55 -13.76
N HIS A 127 -18.61 3.91 -13.57
CA HIS A 127 -17.52 2.96 -13.37
C HIS A 127 -16.71 3.37 -12.15
N ALA A 128 -16.30 2.39 -11.35
CA ALA A 128 -15.56 2.64 -10.14
C ALA A 128 -14.51 1.55 -9.86
N HIS A 129 -13.38 1.94 -9.27
CA HIS A 129 -12.36 1.04 -8.75
C HIS A 129 -12.56 0.87 -7.24
N LEU A 130 -13.26 -0.20 -6.87
CA LEU A 130 -13.74 -0.48 -5.50
C LEU A 130 -12.98 -1.65 -4.85
N ASP A 131 -12.48 -2.56 -5.66
CA ASP A 131 -11.77 -3.76 -5.22
C ASP A 131 -10.27 -3.46 -5.15
N ARG A 132 -9.66 -3.65 -3.98
CA ARG A 132 -8.24 -3.33 -3.76
C ARG A 132 -7.49 -4.46 -3.09
N ALA A 133 -6.18 -4.42 -3.28
CA ALA A 133 -5.23 -5.26 -2.59
C ALA A 133 -4.19 -4.39 -1.91
N TYR A 134 -4.16 -4.44 -0.58
CA TYR A 134 -3.15 -3.83 0.26
C TYR A 134 -2.23 -4.92 0.81
N VAL A 135 -0.92 -4.73 0.66
CA VAL A 135 0.09 -5.69 1.13
C VAL A 135 1.04 -5.01 2.09
N SER A 136 1.63 -5.76 3.02
CA SER A 136 2.73 -5.26 3.84
C SER A 136 3.82 -4.67 2.96
N PHE A 137 4.35 -3.49 3.34
CA PHE A 137 5.35 -2.74 2.57
C PHE A 137 6.52 -3.60 2.09
N ASP A 138 7.00 -4.51 2.95
CA ASP A 138 8.14 -5.39 2.63
C ASP A 138 7.85 -6.38 1.48
N LEU A 139 6.59 -6.67 1.18
CA LEU A 139 6.16 -7.53 0.07
C LEU A 139 5.97 -6.78 -1.24
N LEU A 140 5.85 -5.45 -1.21
CA LEU A 140 5.60 -4.63 -2.40
C LEU A 140 6.66 -4.83 -3.50
N PRO A 141 7.97 -4.96 -3.19
CA PRO A 141 8.98 -5.28 -4.19
C PRO A 141 8.76 -6.63 -4.88
N GLU A 142 8.08 -7.58 -4.24
CA GLU A 142 7.79 -8.92 -4.78
C GLU A 142 6.50 -8.97 -5.61
N CYS A 143 5.66 -7.93 -5.55
CA CYS A 143 4.39 -7.87 -6.27
C CYS A 143 4.61 -7.65 -7.79
N CYS A 144 3.92 -8.44 -8.62
CA CYS A 144 3.93 -8.32 -10.09
C CYS A 144 2.60 -8.79 -10.69
N ASP A 145 2.47 -8.69 -12.02
CA ASP A 145 1.34 -9.21 -12.81
C ASP A 145 -0.04 -8.76 -12.28
N TYR A 146 -0.14 -7.49 -11.87
CA TYR A 146 -1.43 -6.90 -11.48
C TYR A 146 -2.34 -6.81 -12.69
N ALA A 147 -3.58 -7.28 -12.56
CA ALA A 147 -4.58 -7.23 -13.62
C ALA A 147 -5.99 -7.17 -13.06
N VAL A 148 -6.86 -6.42 -13.75
CA VAL A 148 -8.31 -6.41 -13.55
C VAL A 148 -8.99 -7.11 -14.73
N THR A 149 -9.59 -8.27 -14.47
CA THR A 149 -10.21 -9.13 -15.50
C THR A 149 -11.73 -9.19 -15.33
N PRO A 150 -12.54 -8.78 -16.33
CA PRO A 150 -13.98 -8.97 -16.29
C PRO A 150 -14.38 -10.43 -16.19
N VAL A 151 -15.41 -10.73 -15.37
CA VAL A 151 -15.95 -12.08 -15.21
C VAL A 151 -17.44 -12.10 -15.50
N ALA A 152 -17.93 -13.16 -16.15
CA ALA A 152 -19.31 -13.22 -16.63
C ALA A 152 -20.37 -13.41 -15.51
N PHE A 153 -19.94 -13.76 -14.29
CA PHE A 153 -20.83 -14.13 -13.19
C PHE A 153 -20.97 -13.05 -12.11
N SER A 154 -20.37 -11.87 -12.30
CA SER A 154 -20.37 -10.77 -11.33
C SER A 154 -20.42 -9.41 -12.04
N GLY A 155 -21.01 -8.41 -11.38
CA GLY A 155 -20.89 -7.01 -11.79
C GLY A 155 -19.52 -6.39 -11.45
N ASN A 156 -18.72 -7.10 -10.64
CA ASN A 156 -17.32 -6.76 -10.36
C ASN A 156 -16.36 -7.59 -11.23
N CYS A 157 -15.24 -6.99 -11.59
CA CYS A 157 -14.08 -7.67 -12.18
C CYS A 157 -13.27 -8.41 -11.11
N LEU A 158 -12.53 -9.43 -11.54
CA LEU A 158 -11.52 -10.09 -10.73
C LEU A 158 -10.26 -9.22 -10.69
N VAL A 159 -9.82 -8.87 -9.47
CA VAL A 159 -8.50 -8.28 -9.23
C VAL A 159 -7.52 -9.39 -8.87
N SER A 160 -6.41 -9.48 -9.61
CA SER A 160 -5.36 -10.47 -9.39
C SER A 160 -3.98 -9.84 -9.41
N PHE A 161 -3.07 -10.38 -8.61
CA PHE A 161 -1.64 -10.07 -8.62
C PHE A 161 -0.84 -11.29 -8.16
N SER A 162 0.46 -11.29 -8.45
CA SER A 162 1.40 -12.33 -8.09
C SER A 162 2.44 -11.82 -7.09
N LEU A 163 2.93 -12.70 -6.22
CA LEU A 163 4.06 -12.46 -5.32
C LEU A 163 5.23 -13.36 -5.72
N GLY A 164 6.43 -12.80 -5.80
CA GLY A 164 7.67 -13.55 -6.05
C GLY A 164 8.04 -13.71 -7.53
N GLY A 165 7.43 -12.92 -8.43
CA GLY A 165 7.84 -12.88 -9.83
C GLY A 165 9.20 -12.20 -10.01
N ARG A 166 9.97 -12.63 -11.02
CA ARG A 166 11.16 -11.90 -11.46
C ARG A 166 10.71 -10.55 -12.01
N LYS A 167 10.74 -9.50 -11.19
CA LYS A 167 10.88 -8.16 -11.75
C LYS A 167 12.18 -8.18 -12.54
N GLU A 168 12.10 -8.17 -13.87
CA GLU A 168 13.20 -7.65 -14.66
C GLU A 168 13.54 -6.32 -14.01
N LYS A 169 14.75 -6.22 -13.45
CA LYS A 169 15.20 -5.04 -12.71
C LYS A 169 15.21 -3.86 -13.67
N ALA A 170 14.06 -3.23 -13.89
CA ALA A 170 14.00 -1.87 -14.35
C ALA A 170 14.61 -1.08 -13.19
N ASN A 171 15.88 -0.74 -13.37
CA ASN A 171 16.70 0.03 -12.46
C ASN A 171 16.21 1.50 -12.44
N GLN A 172 14.89 1.71 -12.34
CA GLN A 172 14.31 3.03 -12.12
C GLN A 172 14.47 3.34 -10.65
N PHE A 173 15.59 4.00 -10.34
CA PHE A 173 15.80 4.65 -9.07
C PHE A 173 14.64 5.60 -8.79
N ASN A 174 13.67 5.15 -7.98
CA ASN A 174 12.58 6.00 -7.52
C ASN A 174 13.09 6.80 -6.31
N GLY A 175 13.39 8.07 -6.54
CA GLY A 175 13.93 8.97 -5.52
C GLY A 175 13.05 9.11 -4.27
N ARG A 176 11.77 8.70 -4.30
CA ARG A 176 10.89 8.69 -3.13
C ARG A 176 11.19 7.59 -2.11
N LEU A 177 11.84 6.50 -2.50
CA LEU A 177 12.10 5.32 -1.66
C LEU A 177 13.54 5.22 -1.17
N TRP A 178 14.31 6.30 -1.25
CA TRP A 178 15.71 6.29 -0.84
C TRP A 178 15.84 6.20 0.69
N LYS A 179 16.43 5.09 1.17
CA LYS A 179 16.89 4.93 2.54
C LYS A 179 18.41 5.11 2.56
N MET A 180 18.91 5.96 3.45
CA MET A 180 20.35 6.16 3.62
C MET A 180 21.00 4.89 4.16
N ASN A 181 22.10 4.45 3.53
CA ASN A 181 22.90 3.34 4.02
C ASN A 181 23.59 3.76 5.32
N SER A 182 23.20 3.17 6.45
CA SER A 182 23.73 3.53 7.77
C SER A 182 25.23 3.25 7.92
N LYS A 183 25.82 2.40 7.08
CA LYS A 183 27.27 2.18 7.05
C LYS A 183 28.07 3.41 6.60
N LEU A 184 27.45 4.33 5.85
CA LEU A 184 28.09 5.59 5.44
C LEU A 184 28.40 6.49 6.64
N LEU A 185 27.72 6.31 7.78
CA LEU A 185 28.06 7.04 9.01
C LEU A 185 29.42 6.63 9.60
N GLN A 186 29.99 5.52 9.13
CA GLN A 186 31.34 5.06 9.49
C GLN A 186 32.40 5.50 8.47
N ASP A 187 31.99 6.08 7.33
CA ASP A 187 32.91 6.66 6.35
C ASP A 187 33.30 8.07 6.81
N GLU A 188 34.57 8.22 7.19
CA GLU A 188 35.11 9.48 7.71
C GLU A 188 35.04 10.62 6.70
N GLU A 189 35.16 10.32 5.41
CA GLU A 189 35.15 11.32 4.35
C GLU A 189 33.73 11.80 4.06
N PHE A 190 32.76 10.88 4.05
CA PHE A 190 31.34 11.21 4.02
C PHE A 190 30.92 12.07 5.22
N MET A 191 31.30 11.65 6.44
CA MET A 191 30.99 12.40 7.66
C MET A 191 31.64 13.79 7.67
N THR A 192 32.84 13.92 7.13
CA THR A 192 33.51 15.22 6.97
C THR A 192 32.73 16.13 6.02
N GLN A 193 32.30 15.61 4.86
CA GLN A 193 31.53 16.39 3.88
C GLN A 193 30.16 16.82 4.42
N VAL A 194 29.44 15.94 5.12
CA VAL A 194 28.16 16.28 5.76
C VAL A 194 28.35 17.32 6.85
N THR A 195 29.39 17.19 7.67
CA THR A 195 29.70 18.14 8.75
C THR A 195 30.04 19.52 8.19
N GLU A 196 30.81 19.61 7.10
CA GLU A 196 31.11 20.87 6.43
C GLU A 196 29.88 21.52 5.80
N LYS A 197 28.94 20.73 5.27
CA LYS A 197 27.65 21.23 4.76
C LYS A 197 26.76 21.77 5.88
N ILE A 198 26.75 21.11 7.04
CA ILE A 198 26.06 21.61 8.25
C ILE A 198 26.70 22.92 8.75
N ARG A 199 28.04 23.04 8.70
CA ARG A 199 28.77 24.23 9.18
C ARG A 199 28.69 25.44 8.25
N ARG A 200 28.41 25.23 6.96
CA ARG A 200 28.36 26.28 5.93
C ARG A 200 27.17 27.24 6.05
N GLU A 201 26.43 27.26 7.17
CA GLU A 201 25.25 28.12 7.33
C GLU A 201 25.53 29.61 7.09
N PRO A 202 24.86 30.25 6.10
CA PRO A 202 24.68 31.69 6.09
C PRO A 202 23.35 32.06 6.76
N GLY A 203 23.34 33.22 7.40
CA GLY A 203 22.28 33.72 8.27
C GLY A 203 20.93 34.01 7.61
N GLU A 204 19.94 34.02 8.51
CA GLU A 204 18.65 34.74 8.51
C GLU A 204 18.13 35.27 7.17
N GLN A 205 17.31 34.47 6.45
CA GLN A 205 16.15 34.98 5.67
C GLN A 205 15.30 33.93 4.93
N THR A 206 15.64 32.63 4.97
CA THR A 206 14.82 31.57 4.35
C THR A 206 14.13 30.68 5.39
N ASP A 207 12.89 30.28 5.07
CA ASP A 207 12.07 29.31 5.80
C ASP A 207 12.86 28.05 6.16
N CYS A 208 12.88 27.70 7.45
CA CYS A 208 13.64 26.58 8.00
C CYS A 208 13.24 25.24 7.38
N ALA A 209 11.97 25.06 7.02
CA ALA A 209 11.49 23.81 6.43
C ALA A 209 12.05 23.62 5.01
N SER A 210 11.98 24.65 4.17
CA SER A 210 12.55 24.62 2.82
C SER A 210 14.06 24.36 2.82
N ARG A 211 14.79 24.95 3.77
CA ARG A 211 16.23 24.71 3.96
C ARG A 211 16.54 23.27 4.37
N TRP A 212 15.76 22.72 5.28
CA TRP A 212 15.92 21.34 5.73
C TRP A 212 15.72 20.35 4.58
N GLU A 213 14.75 20.60 3.70
CA GLU A 213 14.54 19.77 2.51
C GLU A 213 15.73 19.84 1.54
N LEU A 214 16.27 21.03 1.28
CA LEU A 214 17.45 21.20 0.43
C LEU A 214 18.68 20.49 1.00
N PHE A 215 18.93 20.64 2.30
CA PHE A 215 20.01 19.95 3.00
C PHE A 215 19.89 18.43 2.86
N LYS A 216 18.69 17.86 3.09
CA LYS A 216 18.45 16.42 2.92
C LYS A 216 18.75 15.96 1.48
N GLN A 217 18.39 16.74 0.47
CA GLN A 217 18.71 16.41 -0.93
C GLN A 217 20.22 16.44 -1.17
N GLU A 218 20.94 17.42 -0.64
CA GLU A 218 22.40 17.51 -0.79
C GLU A 218 23.15 16.36 -0.11
N VAL A 219 22.73 15.97 1.10
CA VAL A 219 23.29 14.80 1.80
C VAL A 219 23.00 13.53 1.02
N LYS A 220 21.79 13.41 0.48
CA LYS A 220 21.39 12.28 -0.36
C LYS A 220 22.24 12.17 -1.63
N MET A 221 22.51 13.28 -2.32
CA MET A 221 23.37 13.27 -3.51
C MET A 221 24.79 12.81 -3.17
N THR A 222 25.37 13.36 -2.10
CA THR A 222 26.70 12.96 -1.61
C THR A 222 26.77 11.49 -1.22
N ALA A 223 25.69 10.94 -0.65
CA ALA A 223 25.59 9.54 -0.30
C ALA A 223 25.41 8.59 -1.51
N LEU A 224 24.94 9.10 -2.65
CA LEU A 224 24.79 8.32 -3.89
C LEU A 224 26.07 8.30 -4.73
N GLU A 225 26.97 9.26 -4.52
CA GLU A 225 28.28 9.34 -5.18
C GLU A 225 29.34 8.43 -4.51
N ARG A 226 28.96 7.71 -3.44
CA ARG A 226 29.79 6.81 -2.61
C ARG A 226 29.31 5.37 -2.71
#